data_AF-A0A5C9CZT6-F1
#
_entry.id   AF-A0A5C9CZT6-F1
#
_cell.length_a   1.000
_cell.length_b   1.000
_cell.length_c   1.000
_cell.angle_alpha   90.00
_cell.angle_beta   90.00
_cell.angle_gamma   90.00
#
_symmetry.space_group_name_H-M   'P 1'
#
loop_
_entity.id
_entity.type
_entity.pdbx_description
1 polymer ?
#
loop_
_entity_poly.entity_id
_entity_poly.type
_entity_poly.pdbx_seq_one_letter_code
_entity_poly.pdbx_strand_id
1 'polypeptide(L)'
;MVVSLLLLIVELPEATNIKDKRRVVSGMKSRIQRKFRLSCAEVDLQDSLRFAQIGAAFVSNSKDFGEKVITEVIDFVEGNFPVTIHESQVYSEVYE
;
A
#
# COMPACT_ATOMS: atom_id res chain seq x y z
N MET A 1 -0.13 -6.95 -21.54
CA MET A 1 -0.21 -7.12 -20.06
C MET A 1 -0.15 -5.74 -19.41
N VAL A 2 -0.87 -5.49 -18.33
CA VAL A 2 -0.76 -4.21 -17.59
C VAL A 2 -0.28 -4.48 -16.17
N VAL A 3 0.67 -3.69 -15.69
CA VAL A 3 1.12 -3.69 -14.29
C VAL A 3 0.77 -2.33 -13.68
N SER A 4 -0.10 -2.33 -12.69
CA SER A 4 -0.45 -1.15 -11.90
C SER A 4 0.31 -1.19 -10.57
N LEU A 5 0.96 -0.09 -10.24
CA LEU A 5 1.81 0.12 -9.08
C LEU A 5 1.21 1.20 -8.18
N LEU A 6 1.36 1.00 -6.88
CA LEU A 6 1.03 1.96 -5.84
C LEU A 6 2.27 2.16 -4.96
N LEU A 7 2.64 3.41 -4.74
CA LEU A 7 3.53 3.82 -3.67
C LEU A 7 2.75 4.70 -2.70
N LEU A 8 2.73 4.31 -1.43
CA LEU A 8 1.94 4.95 -0.39
C LEU A 8 2.82 5.28 0.80
N ILE A 9 2.94 6.56 1.15
CA ILE A 9 3.57 6.98 2.40
C ILE A 9 2.47 7.17 3.45
N VAL A 10 2.60 6.42 4.54
CA VAL A 10 1.67 6.50 5.68
C VAL A 10 2.39 6.90 6.95
N GLU A 11 1.72 7.71 7.77
CA GLU A 11 2.10 8.02 9.14
C GLU A 11 1.36 7.11 10.12
N LEU A 12 2.10 6.64 11.13
CA LEU A 12 1.66 5.82 12.24
C LEU A 12 1.76 6.65 13.54
N PRO A 13 0.78 7.51 13.84
CA PRO A 13 0.89 8.47 14.94
C PRO A 13 1.03 7.81 16.32
N GLU A 14 0.50 6.59 16.47
CA GLU A 14 0.51 5.83 17.73
C GLU A 14 1.75 4.93 17.90
N ALA A 15 2.63 4.83 16.89
CA ALA A 15 3.79 3.94 16.96
C ALA A 15 4.89 4.52 17.86
N THR A 16 5.18 3.84 18.97
CA THR A 16 6.20 4.27 19.94
C THR A 16 7.51 3.48 19.85
N ASN A 17 7.48 2.32 19.21
CA ASN A 17 8.63 1.45 19.04
C ASN A 17 8.51 0.61 17.74
N ILE A 18 9.59 -0.07 17.35
CA ILE A 18 9.67 -0.84 16.09
C ILE A 18 8.61 -1.95 16.01
N LYS A 19 8.25 -2.56 17.14
CA LYS A 19 7.27 -3.66 17.16
C LYS A 19 5.86 -3.13 16.89
N ASP A 20 5.51 -1.96 17.42
CA ASP A 20 4.22 -1.31 17.17
C ASP A 20 4.04 -1.04 15.68
N LYS A 21 5.03 -0.38 15.06
CA LYS A 21 5.05 -0.13 13.62
C LYS A 21 4.92 -1.44 12.84
N ARG A 22 5.75 -2.43 13.15
CA ARG A 22 5.75 -3.72 12.45
C ARG A 22 4.39 -4.42 12.55
N ARG A 23 3.70 -4.34 13.69
CA ARG A 23 2.36 -4.90 13.88
C ARG A 23 1.35 -4.26 12.93
N VAL A 24 1.31 -2.92 12.87
CA VAL A 24 0.38 -2.17 12.00
C VAL A 24 0.69 -2.43 10.54
N VAL A 25 1.95 -2.24 10.12
CA VAL A 25 2.39 -2.40 8.73
C VAL A 25 2.19 -3.84 8.24
N SER A 26 2.56 -4.85 9.04
CA SER A 26 2.36 -6.25 8.66
C SER A 26 0.88 -6.62 8.54
N GLY A 27 0.05 -6.14 9.47
CA GLY A 27 -1.40 -6.34 9.43
C GLY A 27 -2.02 -5.71 8.19
N MET A 28 -1.61 -4.49 7.86
CA MET A 28 -2.04 -3.76 6.67
C MET A 28 -1.67 -4.49 5.39
N LYS A 29 -0.39 -4.78 5.17
CA LYS A 29 0.08 -5.53 3.98
C LYS A 29 -0.66 -6.86 3.82
N SER A 30 -0.80 -7.62 4.91
CA SER A 30 -1.44 -8.93 4.85
C SER A 30 -2.94 -8.86 4.53
N ARG A 31 -3.64 -7.83 5.00
CA ARG A 31 -5.07 -7.61 4.67
C ARG A 31 -5.25 -7.12 3.24
N ILE A 32 -4.37 -6.23 2.76
CA ILE A 32 -4.37 -5.76 1.37
C ILE A 32 -4.14 -6.95 0.41
N GLN A 33 -3.07 -7.73 0.63
CA GLN A 33 -2.75 -8.90 -0.20
C GLN A 33 -3.91 -9.89 -0.27
N ARG A 34 -4.54 -10.20 0.87
CA ARG A 34 -5.68 -11.14 0.93
C ARG A 34 -6.94 -10.61 0.25
N LYS A 35 -7.27 -9.33 0.44
CA LYS A 35 -8.51 -8.74 -0.08
C LYS A 35 -8.44 -8.49 -1.58
N PHE A 36 -7.33 -7.94 -2.06
CA PHE A 36 -7.20 -7.46 -3.45
C PHE A 36 -6.34 -8.36 -4.35
N ARG A 37 -5.75 -9.43 -3.79
CA ARG A 37 -4.89 -10.37 -4.54
C ARG A 37 -3.71 -9.69 -5.24
N LEU A 38 -3.15 -8.66 -4.60
CA LEU A 38 -2.01 -7.90 -5.11
C LEU A 38 -0.74 -8.20 -4.30
N SER A 39 0.43 -7.97 -4.90
CA SER A 39 1.71 -8.04 -4.19
C SER A 39 1.92 -6.76 -3.38
N CYS A 40 2.37 -6.86 -2.13
CA CYS A 40 2.52 -5.70 -1.25
C CYS A 40 3.75 -5.85 -0.33
N ALA A 41 4.54 -4.79 -0.18
CA ALA A 41 5.75 -4.75 0.64
C ALA A 41 5.91 -3.39 1.34
N GLU A 42 6.69 -3.35 2.42
CA GLU A 42 7.22 -2.09 2.94
C GLU A 42 8.55 -1.88 2.22
N VAL A 43 8.64 -0.83 1.41
CA VAL A 43 9.74 -0.64 0.46
C VAL A 43 10.76 0.38 0.95
N ASP A 44 10.37 1.29 1.84
CA ASP A 44 11.25 2.30 2.43
C ASP A 44 10.75 2.77 3.81
N LEU A 45 11.48 3.69 4.43
CA LEU A 45 11.24 4.32 5.73
C LEU A 45 11.28 3.33 6.90
N GLN A 46 11.98 2.20 6.77
CA GLN A 46 12.05 1.16 7.81
C GLN A 46 12.64 1.68 9.13
N ASP A 47 13.59 2.63 9.05
CA ASP A 47 14.23 3.27 10.21
C ASP A 47 13.34 4.31 10.92
N SER A 48 12.26 4.75 10.28
CA SER A 48 11.27 5.62 10.90
C SER A 48 10.26 4.80 11.70
N LEU A 49 10.01 5.19 12.96
CA LEU A 49 8.91 4.63 13.75
C LEU A 49 7.55 5.18 13.31
N ARG A 50 7.53 6.46 12.90
CA ARG A 50 6.31 7.20 12.57
C ARG A 50 5.89 7.06 11.13
N PHE A 51 6.77 6.69 10.21
CA PHE A 51 6.43 6.60 8.79
C PHE A 51 6.77 5.23 8.20
N ALA A 52 5.99 4.82 7.20
CA ALA A 52 6.27 3.65 6.38
C ALA A 52 5.95 3.97 4.92
N GLN A 53 6.78 3.51 3.99
CA GLN A 53 6.44 3.53 2.57
C GLN A 53 6.03 2.13 2.13
N ILE A 54 4.82 2.00 1.63
CA ILE A 54 4.22 0.76 1.17
C ILE A 54 4.22 0.75 -0.36
N GLY A 55 4.83 -0.27 -0.94
CA GLY A 55 4.75 -0.57 -2.36
C GLY A 55 3.74 -1.68 -2.61
N ALA A 56 2.92 -1.53 -3.64
CA ALA A 56 1.99 -2.56 -4.09
C ALA A 56 1.97 -2.66 -5.62
N ALA A 57 1.77 -3.88 -6.13
CA ALA A 57 1.73 -4.18 -7.55
C ALA A 57 0.58 -5.13 -7.89
N PHE A 58 -0.15 -4.83 -8.95
CA PHE A 58 -1.27 -5.61 -9.46
C PHE A 58 -1.13 -5.81 -10.97
N VAL A 59 -1.28 -7.05 -11.43
CA VAL A 59 -1.19 -7.40 -12.85
C VAL A 59 -2.59 -7.65 -13.38
N SER A 60 -2.93 -7.03 -14.51
CA SER A 60 -4.22 -7.18 -15.17
C SER A 60 -4.07 -7.18 -16.69
N ASN A 61 -5.18 -7.37 -17.39
CA ASN A 61 -5.30 -7.17 -18.83
C ASN A 61 -5.89 -5.80 -19.21
N SER A 62 -6.18 -4.93 -18.22
CA SER A 62 -6.85 -3.65 -18.40
C SER A 62 -6.30 -2.61 -17.44
N LYS A 63 -5.86 -1.48 -17.99
CA LYS A 63 -5.36 -0.33 -17.22
C LYS A 63 -6.44 0.22 -16.28
N ASP A 64 -7.64 0.46 -16.80
CA ASP A 64 -8.76 1.01 -16.02
C ASP A 64 -9.13 0.11 -14.85
N PHE A 65 -9.14 -1.22 -15.07
CA PHE A 65 -9.41 -2.17 -13.99
C PHE A 65 -8.29 -2.18 -12.94
N GLY A 66 -7.03 -2.15 -13.38
CA GLY A 66 -5.88 -2.10 -12.48
C GLY A 66 -5.87 -0.85 -11.62
N GLU A 67 -6.07 0.32 -12.22
CA GLU A 67 -6.16 1.61 -11.52
C GLU A 67 -7.34 1.66 -10.56
N LYS A 68 -8.50 1.13 -10.97
CA LYS A 68 -9.66 0.99 -10.07
C LYS A 68 -9.33 0.16 -8.83
N VAL A 69 -8.68 -0.99 -9.00
CA VAL A 69 -8.27 -1.83 -7.86
C VAL A 69 -7.30 -1.08 -6.95
N ILE A 70 -6.34 -0.33 -7.51
CA ILE A 70 -5.40 0.47 -6.72
C ILE A 70 -6.12 1.57 -5.94
N THR A 71 -7.08 2.28 -6.53
CA THR A 71 -7.89 3.28 -5.83
C THR A 71 -8.66 2.66 -4.66
N GLU A 72 -9.31 1.50 -4.87
CA GLU A 72 -10.02 0.80 -3.78
C GLU A 72 -9.08 0.36 -2.64
N VAL A 73 -7.80 0.13 -2.93
CA VAL A 73 -6.78 -0.17 -1.91
C VAL A 73 -6.47 1.06 -1.06
N ILE A 74 -6.36 2.24 -1.67
CA ILE A 74 -6.13 3.50 -0.97
C ILE A 74 -7.30 3.78 -0.01
N ASP A 75 -8.54 3.72 -0.51
CA ASP A 75 -9.76 3.91 0.29
C ASP A 75 -9.85 2.88 1.43
N PHE A 76 -9.46 1.63 1.14
CA PHE A 76 -9.43 0.59 2.16
C PHE A 76 -8.40 0.89 3.25
N VAL A 77 -7.21 1.40 2.90
CA VAL A 77 -6.19 1.75 3.89
C VAL A 77 -6.70 2.86 4.80
N GLU A 78 -7.23 3.94 4.22
CA GLU A 78 -7.75 5.09 4.96
C GLU A 78 -8.89 4.71 5.92
N GLY A 79 -9.79 3.81 5.50
CA GLY A 79 -10.95 3.42 6.31
C GLY A 79 -10.71 2.28 7.32
N ASN A 80 -9.57 1.58 7.29
CA ASN A 80 -9.40 0.33 8.05
C ASN A 80 -8.16 0.24 8.95
N PHE A 81 -7.27 1.24 8.92
CA PHE A 81 -6.05 1.24 9.71
C PHE A 81 -5.86 2.58 10.42
N PRO A 82 -5.27 2.59 11.63
CA PRO A 82 -4.99 3.81 12.38
C PRO A 82 -3.73 4.49 11.81
N VAL A 83 -3.80 4.90 10.54
CA VAL A 83 -2.72 5.56 9.82
C VAL A 83 -3.26 6.76 9.07
N THR A 84 -2.40 7.75 8.83
CA THR A 84 -2.72 8.90 7.98
C THR A 84 -1.93 8.79 6.68
N ILE A 85 -2.60 8.88 5.54
CA ILE A 85 -1.95 8.86 4.24
C ILE A 85 -1.38 10.25 3.98
N HIS A 86 -0.07 10.33 3.70
CA HIS A 86 0.62 11.59 3.37
C HIS A 86 0.82 11.76 1.87
N GLU A 87 1.16 10.67 1.19
CA GLU A 87 1.42 10.69 -0.24
C GLU A 87 0.97 9.38 -0.87
N SER A 88 0.32 9.47 -2.03
CA SER A 88 -0.03 8.34 -2.87
C SER A 88 0.39 8.61 -4.31
N GLN A 89 1.11 7.66 -4.90
CA GLN A 89 1.52 7.71 -6.29
C GLN A 89 1.06 6.43 -6.98
N VAL A 90 0.38 6.58 -8.11
CA VAL A 90 -0.14 5.47 -8.92
C VAL A 90 0.52 5.51 -10.28
N TYR A 91 1.07 4.37 -10.70
CA TYR A 91 1.68 4.20 -12.01
C TYR A 91 1.09 2.98 -12.68
N SER A 92 0.82 3.07 -13.98
CA SER A 92 0.37 1.92 -14.77
C SER A 92 1.23 1.80 -16.01
N GLU A 93 1.85 0.64 -16.18
CA GLU A 93 2.66 0.33 -17.33
C GLU A 93 1.98 -0.73 -18.20
N VAL A 94 1.83 -0.42 -19.48
CA VAL A 94 1.23 -1.30 -20.47
C VAL A 94 2.34 -1.95 -21.27
N TYR A 95 2.40 -3.27 -21.22
CA TYR A 95 3.32 -4.12 -21.96
C TYR A 95 2.57 -4.71 -23.16
N GLU A 96 3.06 -4.43 -24.36
CA GLU A 96 2.56 -5.01 -25.62
C GLU A 96 3.03 -6.45 -25.83
#